data_AF-A0A370Q8R7-F1
#
_entry.id   AF-A0A370Q8R7-F1
#
_cell.length_a   1.000
_cell.length_b   1.000
_cell.length_c   1.000
_cell.angle_alpha   90.00
_cell.angle_beta   90.00
_cell.angle_gamma   90.00
#
_symmetry.space_group_name_H-M   'P 1'
#
loop_
_entity.id
_entity.type
_entity.pdbx_description
1 polymer ?
#
loop_
_entity_poly.entity_id
_entity_poly.type
_entity_poly.pdbx_seq_one_letter_code
_entity_poly.pdbx_strand_id
1 'polypeptide(L)'
;MSYTHKIISILKEAETQDTRLDIDETITIIKALKNVTESKKLIEKTILLLFLVEKKTEKIELLSHRESQIFSLIGLGFSSKEISSLLGISKETVSTHRKNIIKKLKLQGSGKLQKTAIQYTQNKLS
;
A
#
# COMPACT_ATOMS: atom_id res chain seq x y z
N MET A 1 0.64 24.72 -10.70
CA MET A 1 1.11 25.07 -9.34
C MET A 1 2.05 23.98 -8.86
N SER A 2 3.21 24.33 -8.31
CA SER A 2 4.21 23.36 -7.83
C SER A 2 3.65 22.54 -6.66
N TYR A 3 3.86 21.22 -6.66
CA TYR A 3 3.47 20.31 -5.57
C TYR A 3 3.95 20.82 -4.19
N THR A 4 5.10 21.49 -4.15
CA THR A 4 5.67 22.12 -2.95
C THR A 4 4.77 23.20 -2.36
N HIS A 5 4.14 24.03 -3.20
CA HIS A 5 3.24 25.09 -2.72
C HIS A 5 2.00 24.50 -2.04
N LYS A 6 1.44 23.41 -2.59
CA LYS A 6 0.26 22.74 -2.02
C LYS A 6 0.55 22.12 -0.65
N ILE A 7 1.75 21.55 -0.46
CA ILE A 7 2.13 20.96 0.83
C ILE A 7 2.32 22.04 1.90
N ILE A 8 2.99 23.14 1.53
CA ILE A 8 3.23 24.25 2.46
C ILE A 8 1.91 24.90 2.86
N SER A 9 0.94 25.03 1.96
CA SER A 9 -0.38 25.59 2.32
C SER A 9 -1.13 24.70 3.30
N ILE A 10 -1.20 23.38 3.03
CA ILE A 10 -1.86 22.41 3.91
C ILE A 10 -1.24 22.43 5.31
N LEU A 11 0.09 22.40 5.40
CA LEU A 11 0.79 22.42 6.69
C LEU A 11 0.56 23.72 7.47
N LYS A 12 0.55 24.88 6.79
CA LYS A 12 0.28 26.16 7.42
C LYS A 12 -1.17 26.30 7.87
N GLU A 13 -2.13 25.79 7.10
CA GLU A 13 -3.54 25.79 7.50
C GLU A 13 -3.76 24.91 8.73
N ALA A 14 -3.17 23.70 8.76
CA ALA A 14 -3.26 22.82 9.92
C ALA A 14 -2.62 23.44 11.18
N GLU A 15 -1.46 24.10 11.03
CA GLU A 15 -0.77 24.80 12.13
C GLU A 15 -1.57 26.00 12.64
N THR A 16 -2.14 26.82 11.75
CA THR A 16 -2.89 28.03 12.12
C THR A 16 -4.25 27.74 12.74
N GLN A 17 -4.87 26.62 12.37
CA GLN A 17 -6.18 26.23 12.90
C GLN A 17 -6.10 25.20 14.05
N ASP A 18 -4.91 24.74 14.43
CA ASP A 18 -4.70 23.64 15.39
C ASP A 18 -5.54 22.39 15.04
N THR A 19 -5.69 22.13 13.74
CA THR A 19 -6.48 21.02 13.22
C THR A 19 -5.62 19.82 12.87
N ARG A 20 -6.20 18.63 13.03
CA ARG A 20 -5.58 17.40 12.52
C ARG A 20 -5.75 17.34 11.01
N LEU A 21 -4.67 16.98 10.32
CA LEU A 21 -4.73 16.64 8.90
C LEU A 21 -5.72 15.52 8.66
N ASP A 22 -6.55 15.68 7.63
CA ASP A 22 -7.37 14.59 7.15
C ASP A 22 -6.52 13.53 6.44
N ILE A 23 -7.15 12.43 6.03
CA ILE A 23 -6.43 11.32 5.41
C ILE A 23 -5.83 11.68 4.06
N ASP A 24 -6.50 12.49 3.24
CA ASP A 24 -6.09 12.80 1.88
C ASP A 24 -4.94 13.82 1.92
N GLU A 25 -4.99 14.75 2.88
CA GLU A 25 -3.89 15.64 3.24
C GLU A 25 -2.69 14.84 3.75
N THR A 26 -2.91 13.89 4.67
CA THR A 26 -1.86 13.02 5.20
C THR A 26 -1.19 12.20 4.10
N ILE A 27 -1.98 11.59 3.20
CA ILE A 27 -1.47 10.85 2.03
C ILE A 27 -0.68 11.78 1.11
N THR A 28 -1.15 13.01 0.89
CA THR A 28 -0.47 14.00 0.03
C THR A 28 0.92 14.34 0.58
N ILE A 29 1.03 14.58 1.89
CA ILE A 29 2.31 14.87 2.54
C ILE A 29 3.24 13.66 2.48
N ILE A 30 2.75 12.47 2.79
CA ILE A 30 3.57 11.25 2.77
C ILE A 30 4.06 10.93 1.35
N LYS A 31 3.22 11.11 0.32
CA LYS A 31 3.65 11.00 -1.09
C LYS A 31 4.76 11.98 -1.43
N ALA A 32 4.72 13.20 -0.91
CA ALA A 32 5.77 14.17 -1.12
C ALA A 32 7.09 13.75 -0.45
N LEU A 33 7.01 13.21 0.77
CA LEU A 33 8.17 12.69 1.50
C LEU A 33 8.89 11.56 0.74
N LYS A 34 8.18 10.79 -0.09
CA LYS A 34 8.77 9.73 -0.95
C LYS A 34 9.95 10.23 -1.79
N ASN A 35 9.91 11.50 -2.23
CA ASN A 35 10.92 12.05 -3.13
C ASN A 35 12.11 12.71 -2.41
N VAL A 36 12.00 12.91 -1.10
CA VAL A 36 13.01 13.60 -0.28
C VAL A 36 13.67 12.68 0.76
N THR A 37 13.07 11.51 1.01
CA THR A 37 13.64 10.51 1.90
C THR A 37 14.61 9.57 1.18
N GLU A 38 15.70 9.19 1.86
CA GLU A 38 16.54 8.07 1.45
C GLU A 38 15.81 6.72 1.63
N SER A 39 14.90 6.65 2.61
CA SER A 39 14.15 5.43 2.96
C SER A 39 12.83 5.31 2.19
N LYS A 40 12.90 5.33 0.85
CA LYS A 40 11.71 5.25 -0.04
C LYS A 40 10.77 4.09 0.29
N LYS A 41 11.36 2.94 0.66
CA LYS A 41 10.62 1.73 1.04
C LYS A 41 9.76 1.94 2.30
N LEU A 42 10.22 2.75 3.26
CA LEU A 42 9.47 3.02 4.49
C LEU A 42 8.21 3.85 4.18
N ILE A 43 8.35 4.88 3.35
CA ILE A 43 7.22 5.73 2.92
C ILE A 43 6.16 4.91 2.17
N GLU A 44 6.56 4.00 1.27
CA GLU A 44 5.63 3.12 0.57
C GLU A 44 4.87 2.19 1.52
N LYS A 45 5.53 1.66 2.55
CA LYS A 45 4.88 0.86 3.61
C LYS A 45 3.87 1.70 4.41
N THR A 46 4.21 2.94 4.75
CA THR A 46 3.34 3.85 5.52
C THR A 46 2.07 4.24 4.75
N ILE A 47 2.20 4.56 3.45
CA ILE A 47 1.05 4.88 2.59
C ILE A 47 0.06 3.71 2.54
N LEU A 48 0.55 2.47 2.44
CA LEU A 48 -0.34 1.31 2.44
C LEU A 48 -0.99 1.07 3.79
N LEU A 49 -0.26 1.25 4.90
CA LEU A 49 -0.83 1.14 6.24
C LEU A 49 -2.03 2.08 6.39
N LEU A 50 -1.93 3.32 5.91
CA LEU A 50 -3.04 4.27 5.86
C LEU A 50 -4.21 3.74 5.01
N PHE A 51 -3.95 3.26 3.79
CA PHE A 51 -5.01 2.71 2.92
C PHE A 51 -5.70 1.46 3.51
N LEU A 52 -4.95 0.62 4.25
CA LEU A 52 -5.48 -0.57 4.91
C LEU A 52 -6.35 -0.22 6.12
N VAL A 53 -5.94 0.77 6.91
CA VAL A 53 -6.73 1.29 8.05
C VAL A 53 -8.06 1.87 7.56
N GLU A 54 -8.06 2.56 6.42
CA GLU A 54 -9.28 3.14 5.84
C GLU A 54 -10.18 2.14 5.10
N LYS A 55 -9.82 0.85 5.02
CA LYS A 55 -10.50 -0.15 4.17
C LYS A 55 -10.63 0.26 2.69
N LYS A 56 -9.86 1.24 2.20
CA LYS A 56 -9.84 1.70 0.79
C LYS A 56 -8.97 0.80 -0.11
N THR A 57 -8.81 -0.48 0.20
CA THR A 57 -8.25 -1.41 -0.79
C THR A 57 -9.32 -1.71 -1.82
N GLU A 58 -9.22 -1.06 -2.98
CA GLU A 58 -10.04 -1.40 -4.15
C GLU A 58 -10.00 -2.91 -4.37
N LYS A 59 -11.19 -3.49 -4.48
CA LYS A 59 -11.36 -4.91 -4.78
C LYS A 59 -10.78 -5.16 -6.16
N ILE A 60 -9.71 -5.94 -6.23
CA ILE A 60 -9.29 -6.54 -7.50
C ILE A 60 -10.41 -7.51 -7.86
N GLU A 61 -11.13 -7.29 -8.96
CA GLU A 61 -12.43 -7.93 -9.24
C GLU A 61 -12.44 -9.46 -9.02
N LEU A 62 -11.34 -10.12 -9.36
CA LEU A 62 -11.15 -11.57 -9.24
C LEU A 62 -10.77 -12.06 -7.83
N LEU A 63 -10.36 -11.16 -6.93
CA LEU A 63 -9.85 -11.47 -5.60
C LEU A 63 -10.87 -11.12 -4.52
N SER A 64 -10.87 -11.89 -3.43
CA SER A 64 -11.56 -11.49 -2.21
C SER A 64 -10.88 -10.27 -1.59
N HIS A 65 -11.57 -9.55 -0.71
CA HIS A 65 -10.99 -8.38 -0.03
C HIS A 65 -9.66 -8.72 0.66
N ARG A 66 -9.59 -9.86 1.35
CA ARG A 66 -8.37 -10.31 2.02
C ARG A 66 -7.25 -10.68 1.04
N GLU A 67 -7.61 -11.31 -0.07
CA GLU A 67 -6.66 -11.63 -1.13
C GLU A 67 -6.13 -10.36 -1.82
N SER A 68 -6.97 -9.34 -2.04
CA SER A 68 -6.53 -8.03 -2.54
C SER A 68 -5.55 -7.36 -1.58
N GLN A 69 -5.85 -7.33 -0.27
CA GLN A 69 -4.94 -6.80 0.75
C GLN A 69 -3.58 -7.50 0.72
N ILE A 70 -3.56 -8.84 0.72
CA ILE A 70 -2.33 -9.63 0.67
C ILE A 70 -1.58 -9.40 -0.64
N PHE A 71 -2.30 -9.32 -1.78
CA PHE A 71 -1.70 -9.06 -3.08
C PHE A 71 -1.02 -7.69 -3.13
N SER A 72 -1.67 -6.64 -2.62
CA SER A 72 -1.06 -5.30 -2.50
C SER A 72 0.19 -5.30 -1.63
N LEU A 73 0.15 -5.99 -0.47
CA LEU A 73 1.32 -6.12 0.40
C LEU A 73 2.49 -6.84 -0.29
N ILE A 74 2.21 -7.87 -1.09
CA ILE A 74 3.24 -8.55 -1.88
C ILE A 74 3.84 -7.59 -2.91
N GLY A 75 3.02 -6.76 -3.57
CA GLY A 75 3.47 -5.79 -4.55
C GLY A 75 4.40 -4.72 -3.99
N LEU A 76 4.26 -4.41 -2.70
CA LEU A 76 5.16 -3.52 -1.95
C LEU A 76 6.38 -4.23 -1.36
N GLY A 77 6.56 -5.52 -1.62
CA GLY A 77 7.72 -6.28 -1.20
C GLY A 77 7.71 -6.69 0.28
N PHE A 78 6.53 -6.79 0.91
CA PHE A 78 6.42 -7.42 2.21
C PHE A 78 6.57 -8.95 2.09
N SER A 79 7.33 -9.52 3.02
CA SER A 79 7.47 -10.97 3.18
C SER A 79 6.23 -11.60 3.82
N SER A 80 6.03 -12.90 3.64
CA SER A 80 4.91 -13.61 4.30
C SER A 80 4.92 -13.46 5.83
N LYS A 81 6.09 -13.29 6.44
CA LYS A 81 6.24 -13.06 7.89
C LYS A 81 5.74 -11.66 8.28
N GLU A 82 6.12 -10.64 7.54
CA GLU A 82 5.64 -9.28 7.80
C GLU A 82 4.14 -9.17 7.55
N ILE A 83 3.64 -9.82 6.49
CA ILE A 83 2.20 -9.86 6.18
C ILE A 83 1.43 -10.54 7.30
N SER A 84 1.90 -11.69 7.83
CA SER A 84 1.25 -12.37 8.94
C SER A 84 1.13 -11.48 10.18
N SER A 85 2.23 -10.79 10.53
CA SER A 85 2.25 -9.86 11.67
C SER A 85 1.30 -8.67 11.46
N LEU A 86 1.33 -8.06 10.28
CA LEU A 86 0.50 -6.89 9.96
C LEU A 86 -1.00 -7.19 10.03
N LEU A 87 -1.36 -8.39 9.58
CA LEU A 87 -2.74 -8.79 9.34
C LEU A 87 -3.33 -9.62 10.49
N GLY A 88 -2.55 -9.94 11.52
CA GLY A 88 -2.99 -10.73 12.67
C GLY A 88 -3.38 -12.17 12.33
N ILE A 89 -2.70 -12.80 11.35
CA ILE A 89 -2.99 -14.17 10.89
C ILE A 89 -1.70 -15.00 10.80
N SER A 90 -1.79 -16.34 10.70
CA SER A 90 -0.59 -17.18 10.59
C SER A 90 0.08 -17.09 9.22
N LYS A 91 1.38 -17.43 9.16
CA LYS A 91 2.15 -17.49 7.91
C LYS A 91 1.57 -18.55 6.96
N GLU A 92 1.00 -19.62 7.50
CA GLU A 92 0.30 -20.68 6.79
C GLU A 92 -0.98 -20.14 6.14
N THR A 93 -1.77 -19.34 6.86
CA THR A 93 -2.94 -18.66 6.30
C THR A 93 -2.53 -17.71 5.16
N VAL A 94 -1.45 -16.95 5.31
CA VAL A 94 -0.90 -16.12 4.22
C VAL A 94 -0.51 -16.99 3.02
N SER A 95 0.13 -18.15 3.24
CA SER A 95 0.49 -19.10 2.18
C SER A 95 -0.74 -19.61 1.43
N THR A 96 -1.81 -19.96 2.14
CA THR A 96 -3.09 -20.38 1.54
C THR A 96 -3.70 -19.28 0.68
N HIS A 97 -3.74 -18.04 1.16
CA HIS A 97 -4.21 -16.91 0.35
C HIS A 97 -3.36 -16.71 -0.91
N ARG A 98 -2.02 -16.81 -0.83
CA ARG A 98 -1.12 -16.72 -1.98
C ARG A 98 -1.43 -17.78 -3.03
N LYS A 99 -1.68 -19.03 -2.61
CA LYS A 99 -2.09 -20.12 -3.51
C LYS A 99 -3.43 -19.80 -4.19
N ASN A 100 -4.40 -19.27 -3.45
CA ASN A 100 -5.70 -18.89 -4.01
C ASN A 100 -5.60 -17.74 -5.01
N ILE A 101 -4.77 -16.73 -4.71
CA ILE A 101 -4.49 -15.62 -5.64
C ILE A 101 -3.89 -16.14 -6.94
N ILE A 102 -2.87 -17.02 -6.85
CA ILE A 102 -2.24 -17.63 -8.03
C ILE A 102 -3.28 -18.35 -8.89
N LYS A 103 -4.17 -19.14 -8.27
CA LYS A 103 -5.26 -19.84 -8.98
C LYS A 103 -6.22 -18.87 -9.64
N LYS A 104 -6.72 -17.87 -8.90
CA LYS A 104 -7.71 -16.89 -9.38
C LYS A 104 -7.18 -16.00 -10.50
N LEU A 105 -5.90 -15.61 -10.42
CA LEU A 105 -5.21 -14.83 -11.45
C LEU A 105 -4.56 -15.68 -12.54
N LYS A 106 -4.74 -17.01 -12.52
CA LYS A 106 -4.17 -17.97 -13.47
C LYS A 106 -2.67 -17.78 -13.70
N LEU A 107 -1.94 -17.48 -12.62
CA LEU A 107 -0.50 -17.24 -12.70
C LEU A 107 0.25 -18.57 -12.73
N GLN A 108 1.24 -18.68 -13.62
CA GLN A 108 2.11 -19.85 -13.72
C GLN A 108 3.57 -19.46 -13.60
N GLY A 109 4.36 -20.37 -13.02
CA GLY A 109 5.79 -20.19 -12.79
C GLY A 109 6.15 -19.57 -11.44
N SER A 110 7.37 -19.87 -11.00
CA SER A 110 7.95 -19.31 -9.77
C SER A 110 8.06 -17.78 -9.89
N GLY A 111 7.75 -17.07 -8.81
CA GLY A 111 7.88 -15.61 -8.73
C GLY A 111 6.84 -14.80 -9.54
N LYS A 112 5.95 -15.44 -10.32
CA LYS A 112 4.95 -14.73 -11.12
C LYS A 112 4.01 -13.89 -10.26
N LEU A 113 3.59 -14.42 -9.10
CA LEU A 113 2.80 -13.68 -8.12
C LEU A 113 3.47 -12.37 -7.69
N GLN A 114 4.75 -12.42 -7.29
CA GLN A 114 5.52 -11.23 -6.92
C GLN A 114 5.59 -10.23 -8.08
N LYS A 115 5.99 -10.69 -9.28
CA LYS A 115 6.15 -9.81 -10.44
C LYS A 115 4.86 -9.10 -10.79
N THR A 116 3.74 -9.83 -10.85
CA THR A 116 2.43 -9.26 -11.18
C THR A 116 1.97 -8.28 -10.10
N ALA A 117 2.18 -8.60 -8.82
CA ALA A 117 1.82 -7.69 -7.72
C ALA A 117 2.64 -6.39 -7.73
N ILE A 118 3.94 -6.47 -8.01
CA ILE A 118 4.83 -5.30 -8.14
C ILE A 118 4.35 -4.41 -9.29
N GLN A 119 4.11 -4.99 -10.47
CA GLN A 119 3.64 -4.26 -11.64
C GLN A 119 2.29 -3.57 -11.39
N TYR A 120 1.34 -4.26 -10.74
CA TYR A 120 0.06 -3.68 -10.36
C TYR A 120 0.22 -2.47 -9.44
N THR A 121 1.16 -2.56 -8.48
CA THR A 121 1.41 -1.49 -7.52
C THR A 121 2.11 -0.29 -8.16
N GLN A 122 3.06 -0.53 -9.07
CA GLN A 122 3.75 0.53 -9.83
C GLN A 122 2.80 1.31 -10.74
N ASN A 123 1.83 0.63 -11.37
CA ASN A 123 0.81 1.27 -12.19
C ASN A 123 -0.17 2.13 -11.37
N LYS A 124 -0.31 1.87 -10.06
CA LYS A 124 -1.16 2.67 -9.15
C LYS A 124 -0.45 3.86 -8.52
N LEU A 125 0.87 3.82 -8.45
CA LEU A 125 1.71 4.86 -7.83
C LEU A 125 2.30 5.84 -8.86
N SER A 126 2.21 5.51 -10.15
CA SER A 126 2.46 6.42 -11.28
C SER A 126 1.23 7.28 -11.53
#